data_AF-A0A6G0WUU5-F1
#
_entry.id   AF-A0A6G0WUU5-F1
#
_cell.length_a   1.000
_cell.length_b   1.000
_cell.length_c   1.000
_cell.angle_alpha   90.00
_cell.angle_beta   90.00
_cell.angle_gamma   90.00
#
_symmetry.space_group_name_H-M   'P 1'
#
loop_
_entity.id
_entity.type
_entity.pdbx_description
1 polymer ?
#
loop_
_entity_poly.entity_id
_entity_poly.type
_entity_poly.pdbx_seq_one_letter_code
_entity_poly.pdbx_strand_id
1 'polypeptide(L)'
;MITHSAERMAASLSESSISALLDKSITSKKRLELVETYFAQRPQSVDEQDKEAISIMLNDLLLSREMASALAMIELMKTHNVTASKDVVMVFARMFARLMAEDKSSKSLSDQLKWYLEHQSVFDNTELPLDEMFVELVTRGHFDVAIELWQVCMEPIADLKVAHHASVHVLLNELNRFQQYGKVIDLFFGPHKDLLITNKRVILIIMDALVRQRDYDQVQSLHSLLEEKRRVPDNPKLYTMYSMYLQKARDGVDSEE
;
A
#
# COMPACT_ATOMS: atom_id res chain seq x y z
N MET A 1 53.28 -18.55 17.51
CA MET A 1 52.53 -17.58 18.32
C MET A 1 51.26 -17.25 17.57
N ILE A 2 50.14 -17.82 17.99
CA ILE A 2 48.82 -17.49 17.45
C ILE A 2 48.32 -16.34 18.33
N THR A 3 48.26 -15.13 17.78
CA THR A 3 47.61 -14.00 18.43
C THR A 3 46.10 -14.25 18.40
N HIS A 4 45.54 -14.71 19.51
CA HIS A 4 44.12 -14.58 19.79
C HIS A 4 43.80 -13.08 19.89
N SER A 5 43.36 -12.50 18.76
CA SER A 5 42.67 -11.22 18.78
C SER A 5 41.39 -11.44 19.57
N ALA A 6 41.35 -10.91 20.79
CA ALA A 6 40.12 -10.83 21.57
C ALA A 6 39.11 -10.00 20.75
N GLU A 7 38.20 -10.70 20.07
CA GLU A 7 36.99 -10.09 19.53
C GLU A 7 36.28 -9.42 20.71
N ARG A 8 36.32 -8.09 20.76
CA ARG A 8 35.44 -7.33 21.64
C ARG A 8 34.03 -7.62 21.16
N MET A 9 33.35 -8.57 21.82
CA MET A 9 31.93 -8.78 21.65
C MET A 9 31.25 -7.45 21.98
N ALA A 10 30.65 -6.80 20.99
CA ALA A 10 29.77 -5.68 21.25
C ALA A 10 28.55 -6.22 22.01
N ALA A 11 28.32 -5.65 23.19
CA ALA A 11 27.21 -6.02 24.07
C ALA A 11 25.88 -5.54 23.48
N SER A 12 24.78 -6.17 23.90
CA SER A 12 23.42 -5.69 23.64
C SER A 12 23.23 -4.24 24.13
N LEU A 13 22.14 -3.58 23.70
CA LEU A 13 21.83 -2.27 24.25
C LEU A 13 21.70 -2.40 25.77
N SER A 14 22.45 -1.56 26.50
CA SER A 14 22.29 -1.50 27.94
C SER A 14 20.85 -1.12 28.31
N GLU A 15 20.35 -1.56 29.46
CA GLU A 15 19.02 -1.14 29.96
C GLU A 15 18.87 0.40 29.98
N SER A 16 19.95 1.14 30.28
CA SER A 16 19.97 2.60 30.20
C SER A 16 19.82 3.13 28.77
N SER A 17 20.39 2.46 27.77
CA SER A 17 20.24 2.81 26.36
C SER A 17 18.82 2.53 25.88
N ILE A 18 18.25 1.39 26.25
CA ILE A 18 16.85 1.05 25.95
C ILE A 18 15.91 2.08 26.59
N SER A 19 16.11 2.41 27.87
CA SER A 19 15.34 3.44 28.55
C SER A 19 15.45 4.80 27.86
N ALA A 20 16.62 5.17 27.34
CA ALA A 20 16.82 6.41 26.59
C ALA A 20 16.16 6.40 25.21
N LEU A 21 16.13 5.24 24.52
CA LEU A 21 15.38 5.08 23.26
C LEU A 21 13.87 5.22 23.48
N LEU A 22 13.37 4.81 24.65
CA LEU A 22 11.96 4.91 24.99
C LEU A 22 11.58 6.26 25.63
N ASP A 23 12.56 7.09 25.99
CA ASP A 23 12.33 8.40 26.61
C ASP A 23 11.95 9.46 25.56
N LYS A 24 10.67 9.83 25.55
CA LYS A 24 10.09 10.84 24.66
C LYS A 24 10.57 12.26 24.95
N SER A 25 11.23 12.51 26.08
CA SER A 25 11.88 13.81 26.36
C SER A 25 13.15 13.99 25.53
N ILE A 26 13.73 12.89 25.02
CA ILE A 26 14.87 12.90 24.10
C ILE A 26 14.35 13.04 22.67
N THR A 27 14.87 14.02 21.95
CA THR A 27 14.54 14.25 20.53
C THR A 27 14.78 12.99 19.70
N SER A 28 13.87 12.69 18.77
CA SER A 28 13.98 11.63 17.76
C SER A 28 15.37 11.52 17.13
N LYS A 29 15.96 12.64 16.73
CA LYS A 29 17.32 12.71 16.16
C LYS A 29 18.38 12.11 17.09
N LYS A 30 18.43 12.55 18.35
CA LYS A 30 19.38 12.02 19.35
C LYS A 30 19.13 10.54 19.63
N ARG A 31 17.88 10.10 19.65
CA ARG A 31 17.54 8.67 19.81
C ARG A 31 18.02 7.86 18.60
N LEU A 32 17.91 8.38 17.39
CA LEU A 32 18.45 7.75 16.18
C LEU A 32 19.99 7.66 16.23
N GLU A 33 20.68 8.74 16.67
CA GLU A 33 22.13 8.74 16.87
C GLU A 33 22.59 7.66 17.86
N LEU A 34 21.78 7.35 18.89
CA LEU A 34 22.05 6.23 19.81
C LEU A 34 21.96 4.86 19.11
N VAL A 35 20.96 4.67 18.25
CA VAL A 35 20.82 3.45 17.44
C VAL A 35 21.98 3.31 16.45
N GLU A 36 22.34 4.39 15.75
CA GLU A 36 23.50 4.45 14.85
C GLU A 36 24.80 4.10 15.59
N THR A 37 24.99 4.65 16.79
CA THR A 37 26.16 4.38 17.63
C THR A 37 26.22 2.94 18.09
N TYR A 38 25.07 2.33 18.43
CA TYR A 38 24.99 0.92 18.76
C TYR A 38 25.35 0.04 17.56
N PHE A 39 24.75 0.28 16.39
CA PHE A 39 25.05 -0.48 15.19
C PHE A 39 26.48 -0.28 14.65
N ALA A 40 27.07 0.89 14.86
CA ALA A 40 28.48 1.16 14.54
C ALA A 40 29.44 0.26 15.33
N GLN A 41 29.03 -0.28 16.48
CA GLN A 41 29.82 -1.24 17.26
C GLN A 41 29.78 -2.65 16.66
N ARG A 42 28.97 -2.90 15.62
CA ARG A 42 28.79 -4.19 14.95
C ARG A 42 28.44 -5.31 15.94
N PRO A 43 27.28 -5.25 16.61
CA PRO A 43 26.82 -6.35 17.46
C PRO A 43 26.80 -7.66 16.68
N GLN A 44 27.31 -8.73 17.29
CA GLN A 44 27.31 -10.07 16.67
C GLN A 44 25.89 -10.62 16.51
N SER A 45 24.99 -10.23 17.41
CA SER A 45 23.56 -10.56 17.37
C SER A 45 22.75 -9.42 17.98
N VAL A 46 21.61 -9.12 17.39
CA VAL A 46 20.60 -8.21 17.96
C VAL A 46 19.60 -9.08 18.73
N ASP A 47 19.53 -8.93 20.05
CA ASP A 47 18.62 -9.71 20.88
C ASP A 47 17.16 -9.22 20.74
N GLU A 48 16.20 -9.93 21.34
CA GLU A 48 14.79 -9.58 21.21
C GLU A 48 14.43 -8.23 21.85
N GLN A 49 15.13 -7.82 22.91
CA GLN A 49 14.91 -6.52 23.56
C GLN A 49 15.42 -5.38 22.68
N ASP A 50 16.57 -5.58 22.04
CA ASP A 50 17.12 -4.65 21.06
C ASP A 50 16.15 -4.48 19.88
N LYS A 51 15.64 -5.60 19.33
CA LYS A 51 14.66 -5.59 18.23
C LYS A 51 13.39 -4.84 18.61
N GLU A 52 12.86 -5.06 19.81
CA GLU A 52 11.67 -4.38 20.30
C GLU A 52 11.91 -2.88 20.43
N ALA A 53 13.00 -2.46 21.07
CA ALA A 53 13.35 -1.05 21.23
C ALA A 53 13.54 -0.35 19.86
N ILE A 54 14.19 -1.02 18.92
CA ILE A 54 14.36 -0.55 17.53
C ILE A 54 13.02 -0.43 16.81
N SER A 55 12.13 -1.42 16.94
CA SER A 55 10.81 -1.38 16.32
C SER A 55 9.94 -0.26 16.90
N ILE A 56 10.01 -0.01 18.22
CA ILE A 56 9.32 1.11 18.87
C ILE A 56 9.87 2.44 18.36
N MET A 57 11.19 2.57 18.22
CA MET A 57 11.82 3.78 17.70
C MET A 57 11.40 4.06 16.25
N LEU A 58 11.38 3.05 15.37
CA LEU A 58 10.87 3.20 14.01
C LEU A 58 9.40 3.67 14.03
N ASN A 59 8.56 3.10 14.88
CA ASN A 59 7.17 3.53 15.02
C ASN A 59 7.05 5.01 15.45
N ASP A 60 7.84 5.43 16.43
CA ASP A 60 7.88 6.82 16.91
C ASP A 60 8.27 7.80 15.80
N LEU A 61 9.27 7.45 14.98
CA LEU A 61 9.68 8.26 13.82
C LEU A 61 8.53 8.40 12.80
N LEU A 62 7.82 7.30 12.53
CA LEU A 62 6.71 7.28 11.59
C LEU A 62 5.50 8.09 12.09
N LEU A 63 5.15 7.94 13.37
CA LEU A 63 4.09 8.72 14.00
C LEU A 63 4.43 10.22 14.07
N SER A 64 5.71 10.55 14.20
CA SER A 64 6.23 11.93 14.16
C SER A 64 6.38 12.47 12.72
N ARG A 65 6.07 11.66 11.71
CA ARG A 65 6.19 11.97 10.28
C ARG A 65 7.61 12.31 9.82
N GLU A 66 8.62 11.79 10.53
CA GLU A 66 10.04 11.97 10.19
C GLU A 66 10.49 10.93 9.17
N MET A 67 9.97 11.02 7.95
CA MET A 67 10.15 9.97 6.95
C MET A 67 11.62 9.74 6.57
N ALA A 68 12.43 10.80 6.47
CA ALA A 68 13.86 10.68 6.18
C ALA A 68 14.60 9.88 7.27
N SER A 69 14.32 10.18 8.55
CA SER A 69 14.85 9.44 9.69
C SER A 69 14.38 7.98 9.69
N ALA A 70 13.10 7.73 9.36
CA ALA A 70 12.54 6.39 9.28
C ALA A 70 13.16 5.55 8.15
N LEU A 71 13.43 6.15 6.98
CA LEU A 71 14.15 5.49 5.89
C LEU A 71 15.59 5.13 6.30
N ALA A 72 16.30 6.05 6.95
CA ALA A 72 17.64 5.77 7.49
C ALA A 72 17.61 4.62 8.51
N MET A 73 16.60 4.59 9.38
CA MET A 73 16.39 3.49 10.33
C MET A 73 16.16 2.15 9.62
N ILE A 74 15.41 2.11 8.52
CA ILE A 74 15.16 0.89 7.74
C ILE A 74 16.46 0.38 7.09
N GLU A 75 17.31 1.27 6.58
CA GLU A 75 18.63 0.90 6.04
C GLU A 75 19.53 0.27 7.11
N LEU A 76 19.50 0.80 8.35
CA LEU A 76 20.19 0.21 9.50
C LEU A 76 19.61 -1.17 9.83
N MET A 77 18.29 -1.28 9.94
CA MET A 77 17.60 -2.54 10.23
C MET A 77 17.92 -3.61 9.19
N LYS A 78 17.93 -3.25 7.90
CA LYS A 78 18.31 -4.16 6.81
C LYS A 78 19.75 -4.62 6.94
N THR A 79 20.68 -3.71 7.17
CA THR A 79 22.11 -4.01 7.31
C THR A 79 22.38 -4.99 8.46
N HIS A 80 21.56 -4.92 9.51
CA HIS A 80 21.72 -5.72 10.73
C HIS A 80 20.68 -6.85 10.88
N ASN A 81 19.93 -7.17 9.81
CA ASN A 81 18.91 -8.23 9.78
C ASN A 81 17.86 -8.12 10.90
N VAL A 82 17.41 -6.90 11.19
CA VAL A 82 16.34 -6.61 12.15
C VAL A 82 15.02 -6.47 11.41
N THR A 83 14.00 -7.19 11.86
CA THR A 83 12.64 -7.11 11.32
C THR A 83 11.80 -6.12 12.11
N ALA A 84 10.94 -5.39 11.41
CA ALA A 84 9.90 -4.56 12.02
C ALA A 84 8.69 -5.43 12.38
N SER A 85 8.00 -5.07 13.46
CA SER A 85 6.72 -5.70 13.78
C SER A 85 5.65 -5.36 12.74
N LYS A 86 4.67 -6.25 12.57
CA LYS A 86 3.60 -6.10 11.57
C LYS A 86 2.88 -4.75 11.65
N ASP A 87 2.54 -4.30 12.85
CA ASP A 87 1.84 -3.01 13.03
C ASP A 87 2.68 -1.83 12.53
N VAL A 88 3.99 -1.87 12.75
CA VAL A 88 4.93 -0.85 12.27
C VAL A 88 5.05 -0.89 10.75
N VAL A 89 5.02 -2.08 10.14
CA VAL A 89 4.96 -2.22 8.67
C VAL A 89 3.70 -1.55 8.11
N MET A 90 2.53 -1.73 8.75
CA MET A 90 1.29 -1.08 8.31
C MET A 90 1.37 0.44 8.40
N VAL A 91 1.97 0.98 9.47
CA VAL A 91 2.18 2.44 9.62
C VAL A 91 3.18 2.93 8.58
N PHE A 92 4.28 2.20 8.37
CA PHE A 92 5.29 2.51 7.36
C PHE A 92 4.66 2.58 5.98
N ALA A 93 3.86 1.60 5.58
CA ALA A 93 3.22 1.57 4.27
C ALA A 93 2.37 2.81 3.98
N ARG A 94 1.57 3.26 4.96
CA ARG A 94 0.79 4.49 4.82
C ARG A 94 1.68 5.72 4.67
N MET A 95 2.74 5.81 5.49
CA MET A 95 3.70 6.91 5.43
C MET A 95 4.51 6.91 4.13
N PHE A 96 4.89 5.73 3.65
CA PHE A 96 5.59 5.53 2.40
C PHE A 96 4.70 5.92 1.22
N ALA A 97 3.43 5.51 1.20
CA ALA A 97 2.49 5.93 0.18
C ALA A 97 2.33 7.47 0.12
N ARG A 98 2.30 8.15 1.27
CA ARG A 98 2.32 9.63 1.33
C ARG A 98 3.59 10.19 0.69
N LEU A 99 4.76 9.64 1.03
CA LEU A 99 6.02 10.04 0.42
C LEU A 99 5.97 9.88 -1.12
N MET A 100 5.43 8.78 -1.63
CA MET A 100 5.27 8.56 -3.08
C MET A 100 4.41 9.65 -3.75
N ALA A 101 3.39 10.15 -3.05
CA ALA A 101 2.55 11.23 -3.56
C ALA A 101 3.22 12.61 -3.48
N GLU A 102 4.02 12.86 -2.45
CA GLU A 102 4.64 14.16 -2.17
C GLU A 102 5.98 14.36 -2.91
N ASP A 103 6.73 13.28 -3.19
CA ASP A 103 8.10 13.32 -3.74
C ASP A 103 8.17 13.02 -5.25
N LYS A 104 7.10 13.35 -6.00
CA LYS A 104 7.02 13.06 -7.44
C LYS A 104 8.11 13.73 -8.29
N SER A 105 8.73 14.80 -7.80
CA SER A 105 9.77 15.52 -8.54
C SER A 105 11.14 14.84 -8.51
N SER A 106 11.41 13.97 -7.54
CA SER A 106 12.76 13.45 -7.32
C SER A 106 12.93 11.97 -7.70
N LYS A 107 11.87 11.16 -7.61
CA LYS A 107 11.92 9.72 -7.90
C LYS A 107 10.62 9.24 -8.54
N SER A 108 10.73 8.33 -9.51
CA SER A 108 9.55 7.68 -10.08
C SER A 108 8.91 6.72 -9.06
N LEU A 109 7.61 6.45 -9.18
CA LEU A 109 6.92 5.44 -8.34
C LEU A 109 7.58 4.06 -8.47
N SER A 110 8.06 3.71 -9.67
CA SER A 110 8.78 2.46 -9.91
C SER A 110 10.07 2.37 -9.11
N ASP A 111 10.87 3.44 -9.06
CA ASP A 111 12.10 3.48 -8.25
C ASP A 111 11.80 3.34 -6.75
N GLN A 112 10.72 3.95 -6.29
CA GLN A 112 10.29 3.86 -4.89
C GLN A 112 9.80 2.44 -4.54
N LEU A 113 9.05 1.79 -5.42
CA LEU A 113 8.67 0.39 -5.24
C LEU A 113 9.88 -0.55 -5.25
N LYS A 114 10.83 -0.31 -6.15
CA LYS A 114 12.08 -1.06 -6.20
C LYS A 114 12.84 -0.91 -4.88
N TRP A 115 12.94 0.30 -4.34
CA TRP A 115 13.52 0.52 -3.01
C TRP A 115 12.77 -0.30 -1.95
N TYR A 116 11.43 -0.29 -1.92
CA TYR A 116 10.68 -1.08 -0.94
C TYR A 116 11.03 -2.57 -1.01
N LEU A 117 11.09 -3.14 -2.21
CA LEU A 117 11.44 -4.55 -2.42
C LEU A 117 12.85 -4.88 -1.98
N GLU A 118 13.82 -4.02 -2.25
CA GLU A 118 15.19 -4.20 -1.78
C GLU A 118 15.27 -4.21 -0.24
N HIS A 119 14.23 -3.75 0.46
CA HIS A 119 14.12 -3.69 1.92
C HIS A 119 13.11 -4.69 2.50
N GLN A 120 12.58 -5.63 1.69
CA GLN A 120 11.52 -6.56 2.11
C GLN A 120 11.91 -7.44 3.32
N SER A 121 13.21 -7.71 3.51
CA SER A 121 13.72 -8.45 4.66
C SER A 121 13.45 -7.76 6.00
N VAL A 122 13.37 -6.42 6.02
CA VAL A 122 12.98 -5.64 7.21
C VAL A 122 11.50 -5.81 7.50
N PHE A 123 10.69 -6.04 6.47
CA PHE A 123 9.24 -6.17 6.58
C PHE A 123 8.79 -7.62 6.72
N ASP A 124 9.64 -8.50 7.28
CA ASP A 124 9.36 -9.94 7.46
C ASP A 124 8.96 -10.66 6.15
N ASN A 125 9.51 -10.21 5.02
CA ASN A 125 9.14 -10.68 3.68
C ASN A 125 7.62 -10.64 3.39
N THR A 126 6.88 -9.78 4.12
CA THR A 126 5.46 -9.56 3.89
C THR A 126 5.24 -8.98 2.49
N GLU A 127 4.13 -9.37 1.85
CA GLU A 127 3.70 -8.73 0.61
C GLU A 127 3.49 -7.24 0.85
N LEU A 128 3.73 -6.43 -0.18
CA LEU A 128 3.48 -4.99 -0.13
C LEU A 128 2.01 -4.75 0.29
N PRO A 129 1.72 -4.09 1.42
CA PRO A 129 0.37 -3.89 1.95
C PRO A 129 -0.39 -2.81 1.14
N LEU A 130 -0.75 -3.18 -0.09
CA LEU A 130 -1.37 -2.31 -1.08
C LEU A 130 -2.74 -1.77 -0.63
N ASP A 131 -3.52 -2.55 0.12
CA ASP A 131 -4.81 -2.10 0.65
C ASP A 131 -4.65 -0.80 1.47
N GLU A 132 -3.69 -0.76 2.39
CA GLU A 132 -3.43 0.39 3.25
C GLU A 132 -2.84 1.56 2.49
N MET A 133 -1.98 1.30 1.49
CA MET A 133 -1.44 2.34 0.63
C MET A 133 -2.54 3.00 -0.20
N PHE A 134 -3.44 2.22 -0.80
CA PHE A 134 -4.56 2.75 -1.57
C PHE A 134 -5.54 3.53 -0.71
N VAL A 135 -5.92 3.01 0.47
CA VAL A 135 -6.80 3.72 1.40
C VAL A 135 -6.20 5.05 1.81
N GLU A 136 -4.89 5.10 2.11
CA GLU A 136 -4.21 6.33 2.51
C GLU A 136 -4.16 7.35 1.37
N LEU A 137 -3.70 6.95 0.17
CA LEU A 137 -3.60 7.83 -0.99
C LEU A 137 -4.96 8.43 -1.37
N VAL A 138 -5.99 7.57 -1.46
CA VAL A 138 -7.34 8.00 -1.85
C VAL A 138 -7.96 8.89 -0.78
N THR A 139 -7.83 8.56 0.51
CA THR A 139 -8.36 9.40 1.59
C THR A 139 -7.74 10.79 1.63
N ARG A 140 -6.50 10.94 1.15
CA ARG A 140 -5.81 12.23 1.00
C ARG A 140 -6.07 12.95 -0.32
N GLY A 141 -6.87 12.37 -1.21
CA GLY A 141 -7.15 12.96 -2.52
C GLY A 141 -6.06 12.73 -3.57
N HIS A 142 -5.07 11.88 -3.30
CA HIS A 142 -4.02 11.52 -4.26
C HIS A 142 -4.48 10.39 -5.20
N PHE A 143 -5.64 10.57 -5.85
CA PHE A 143 -6.30 9.53 -6.65
C PHE A 143 -5.44 9.06 -7.82
N ASP A 144 -4.82 9.99 -8.54
CA ASP A 144 -3.97 9.66 -9.70
C ASP A 144 -2.74 8.86 -9.28
N VAL A 145 -2.16 9.18 -8.11
CA VAL A 145 -1.03 8.43 -7.55
C VAL A 145 -1.42 7.01 -7.19
N ALA A 146 -2.61 6.82 -6.62
CA ALA A 146 -3.12 5.49 -6.28
C ALA A 146 -3.34 4.63 -7.53
N ILE A 147 -3.86 5.23 -8.61
CA ILE A 147 -4.05 4.57 -9.89
C ILE A 147 -2.70 4.23 -10.54
N GLU A 148 -1.78 5.19 -10.58
CA GLU A 148 -0.43 5.02 -11.12
C GLU A 148 0.32 3.93 -10.35
N LEU A 149 0.23 3.91 -9.02
CA LEU A 149 0.79 2.84 -8.17
C LEU A 149 0.24 1.46 -8.57
N TRP A 150 -1.07 1.34 -8.74
CA TRP A 150 -1.67 0.08 -9.17
C TRP A 150 -1.20 -0.34 -10.57
N GLN A 151 -1.11 0.60 -11.52
CA GLN A 151 -0.60 0.34 -12.87
C GLN A 151 0.86 -0.14 -12.85
N VAL A 152 1.71 0.47 -12.03
CA VAL A 152 3.10 0.05 -11.87
C VAL A 152 3.17 -1.38 -11.28
N CYS A 153 2.28 -1.74 -10.35
CA CYS A 153 2.19 -3.10 -9.81
C CYS A 153 1.63 -4.14 -10.83
N MET A 154 0.92 -3.69 -11.85
CA MET A 154 0.44 -4.53 -12.95
C MET A 154 1.55 -4.86 -13.95
N GLU A 155 2.59 -4.02 -14.03
CA GLU A 155 3.73 -4.26 -14.91
C GLU A 155 4.65 -5.36 -14.33
N PRO A 156 5.28 -6.19 -15.20
CA PRO A 156 6.27 -7.15 -14.77
C PRO A 156 7.54 -6.40 -14.35
N ILE A 157 7.58 -5.94 -13.11
CA ILE A 157 8.81 -5.48 -12.49
C ILE A 157 9.60 -6.74 -12.12
N ALA A 158 10.84 -6.85 -12.63
CA ALA A 158 11.72 -7.96 -12.28
C ALA A 158 11.76 -8.13 -10.76
N ASP A 159 11.55 -9.35 -10.28
CA ASP A 159 11.54 -9.75 -8.86
C ASP A 159 10.30 -9.35 -8.03
N LEU A 160 9.32 -8.66 -8.61
CA LEU A 160 8.09 -8.25 -7.92
C LEU A 160 7.11 -9.45 -7.84
N LYS A 161 7.09 -10.17 -6.71
CA LYS A 161 5.99 -11.11 -6.36
C LYS A 161 4.75 -10.36 -5.87
N VAL A 162 4.34 -9.29 -6.57
CA VAL A 162 3.04 -8.69 -6.27
C VAL A 162 2.01 -9.48 -7.04
N ALA A 163 1.03 -10.05 -6.35
CA ALA A 163 -0.14 -10.59 -7.02
C ALA A 163 -0.77 -9.44 -7.82
N HIS A 164 -0.60 -9.44 -9.15
CA HIS A 164 -0.92 -8.29 -10.01
C HIS A 164 -2.35 -7.75 -9.83
N HIS A 165 -3.29 -8.57 -9.37
CA HIS A 165 -4.69 -8.18 -9.13
C HIS A 165 -5.07 -8.04 -7.64
N ALA A 166 -4.13 -8.21 -6.71
CA ALA A 166 -4.39 -7.98 -5.30
C ALA A 166 -4.84 -6.53 -5.11
N SER A 167 -5.79 -6.33 -4.18
CA SER A 167 -6.15 -5.00 -3.69
C SER A 167 -6.84 -4.03 -4.68
N VAL A 168 -6.98 -4.35 -5.97
CA VAL A 168 -7.65 -3.45 -6.93
C VAL A 168 -9.11 -3.13 -6.53
N HIS A 169 -9.80 -4.10 -5.93
CA HIS A 169 -11.15 -3.90 -5.42
C HIS A 169 -11.20 -2.89 -4.26
N VAL A 170 -10.13 -2.79 -3.45
CA VAL A 170 -10.01 -1.78 -2.39
C VAL A 170 -9.79 -0.40 -3.01
N LEU A 171 -8.87 -0.26 -3.96
CA LEU A 171 -8.67 0.98 -4.71
C LEU A 171 -9.98 1.48 -5.34
N LEU A 172 -10.68 0.61 -6.09
CA LEU A 172 -11.93 0.98 -6.75
C LEU A 172 -13.05 1.34 -5.76
N ASN A 173 -13.14 0.62 -4.64
CA ASN A 173 -14.13 0.91 -3.61
C ASN A 173 -13.88 2.27 -2.95
N GLU A 174 -12.62 2.60 -2.66
CA GLU A 174 -12.23 3.89 -2.11
C GLU A 174 -12.49 5.02 -3.11
N LEU A 175 -12.13 4.85 -4.38
CA LEU A 175 -12.45 5.83 -5.42
C LEU A 175 -13.97 6.07 -5.54
N ASN A 176 -14.79 5.00 -5.50
CA ASN A 176 -16.25 5.14 -5.47
C ASN A 176 -16.75 5.86 -4.22
N ARG A 177 -16.17 5.59 -3.04
CA ARG A 177 -16.50 6.26 -1.77
C ARG A 177 -16.30 7.78 -1.87
N PHE A 178 -15.25 8.21 -2.55
CA PHE A 178 -14.96 9.63 -2.85
C PHE A 178 -15.56 10.13 -4.17
N GLN A 179 -16.56 9.41 -4.71
CA GLN A 179 -17.33 9.78 -5.91
C GLN A 179 -16.47 9.99 -7.17
N GLN A 180 -15.28 9.40 -7.23
CA GLN A 180 -14.39 9.41 -8.39
C GLN A 180 -14.82 8.37 -9.43
N TYR A 181 -16.12 8.36 -9.76
CA TYR A 181 -16.74 7.34 -10.62
C TYR A 181 -16.11 7.27 -12.01
N GLY A 182 -15.71 8.42 -12.58
CA GLY A 182 -15.05 8.47 -13.88
C GLY A 182 -13.74 7.70 -13.88
N LYS A 183 -12.90 7.92 -12.87
CA LYS A 183 -11.63 7.19 -12.70
C LYS A 183 -11.84 5.69 -12.53
N VAL A 184 -12.90 5.30 -11.83
CA VAL A 184 -13.28 3.88 -11.64
C VAL A 184 -13.65 3.23 -12.96
N ILE A 185 -14.45 3.92 -13.79
CA ILE A 185 -14.86 3.47 -15.12
C ILE A 185 -13.65 3.41 -16.06
N ASP A 186 -12.84 4.47 -16.10
CA ASP A 186 -11.62 4.56 -16.92
C ASP A 186 -10.64 3.43 -16.59
N LEU A 187 -10.43 3.15 -15.30
CA LEU A 187 -9.55 2.05 -14.86
C LEU A 187 -10.05 0.69 -15.37
N PHE A 188 -11.36 0.45 -15.32
CA PHE A 188 -11.95 -0.82 -15.74
C PHE A 188 -11.92 -1.02 -17.25
N PHE A 189 -12.24 0.01 -18.03
CA PHE A 189 -12.22 -0.07 -19.49
C PHE A 189 -10.82 0.12 -20.10
N GLY A 190 -9.81 0.32 -19.27
CA GLY A 190 -8.40 0.43 -19.67
C GLY A 190 -7.74 -0.90 -20.08
N PRO A 191 -6.39 -0.90 -20.18
CA PRO A 191 -5.61 -2.02 -20.74
C PRO A 191 -5.77 -3.37 -20.03
N HIS A 192 -6.21 -3.36 -18.77
CA HIS A 192 -6.32 -4.57 -17.94
C HIS A 192 -7.77 -5.07 -17.78
N LYS A 193 -8.72 -4.60 -18.61
CA LYS A 193 -10.14 -4.96 -18.57
C LYS A 193 -10.40 -6.46 -18.47
N ASP A 194 -9.71 -7.27 -19.29
CA ASP A 194 -9.91 -8.72 -19.34
C ASP A 194 -9.48 -9.44 -18.06
N LEU A 195 -8.53 -8.87 -17.32
CA LEU A 195 -8.17 -9.34 -15.99
C LEU A 195 -9.23 -8.91 -14.97
N LEU A 196 -9.61 -7.63 -14.97
CA LEU A 196 -10.55 -7.07 -14.00
C LEU A 196 -11.94 -7.71 -14.07
N ILE A 197 -12.41 -8.07 -15.27
CA ILE A 197 -13.70 -8.74 -15.47
C ILE A 197 -13.75 -10.18 -14.92
N THR A 198 -12.65 -10.73 -14.42
CA THR A 198 -12.66 -12.01 -13.67
C THR A 198 -13.12 -11.82 -12.22
N ASN A 199 -13.06 -10.60 -11.68
CA ASN A 199 -13.28 -10.34 -10.26
C ASN A 199 -14.71 -9.82 -10.02
N LYS A 200 -15.54 -10.64 -9.35
CA LYS A 200 -16.94 -10.31 -9.03
C LYS A 200 -17.09 -9.04 -8.19
N ARG A 201 -16.16 -8.76 -7.28
CA ARG A 201 -16.20 -7.53 -6.46
C ARG A 201 -15.97 -6.30 -7.32
N VAL A 202 -15.00 -6.37 -8.23
CA VAL A 202 -14.72 -5.29 -9.19
C VAL A 202 -15.96 -5.01 -10.04
N ILE A 203 -16.58 -6.05 -10.61
CA ILE A 203 -17.80 -5.89 -11.42
C ILE A 203 -18.89 -5.12 -10.67
N LEU A 204 -19.17 -5.47 -9.40
CA LEU A 204 -20.17 -4.78 -8.59
C LEU A 204 -19.84 -3.30 -8.36
N ILE A 205 -18.56 -2.98 -8.16
CA ILE A 205 -18.10 -1.61 -7.94
C ILE A 205 -18.25 -0.77 -9.22
N ILE A 206 -17.88 -1.33 -10.39
CA ILE A 206 -18.02 -0.64 -11.69
C ILE A 206 -19.48 -0.42 -12.03
N MET A 207 -20.32 -1.42 -11.82
CA MET A 207 -21.77 -1.31 -12.01
C MET A 207 -22.36 -0.19 -11.15
N ASP A 208 -21.97 -0.10 -9.88
CA ASP A 208 -22.39 1.00 -9.00
C ASP A 208 -21.92 2.36 -9.54
N ALA A 209 -20.66 2.47 -10.00
CA ALA A 209 -20.10 3.70 -10.56
C ALA A 209 -20.87 4.17 -11.80
N LEU A 210 -21.16 3.26 -12.74
CA LEU A 210 -21.93 3.54 -13.96
C LEU A 210 -23.36 4.00 -13.65
N VAL A 211 -24.06 3.31 -12.74
CA VAL A 211 -25.40 3.72 -12.29
C VAL A 211 -25.37 5.10 -11.64
N ARG A 212 -24.35 5.41 -10.83
CA ARG A 212 -24.18 6.71 -10.17
C ARG A 212 -23.92 7.84 -11.16
N GLN A 213 -23.18 7.58 -12.24
CA GLN A 213 -23.00 8.53 -13.35
C GLN A 213 -24.19 8.62 -14.30
N ARG A 214 -25.19 7.74 -14.14
CA ARG A 214 -26.34 7.63 -15.05
C ARG A 214 -25.93 7.24 -16.48
N ASP A 215 -24.81 6.54 -16.64
CA ASP A 215 -24.36 6.01 -17.93
C ASP A 215 -24.96 4.62 -18.17
N TYR A 216 -26.24 4.62 -18.50
CA TYR A 216 -27.05 3.42 -18.63
C TYR A 216 -26.70 2.57 -19.86
N ASP A 217 -26.20 3.19 -20.92
CA ASP A 217 -25.77 2.49 -22.13
C ASP A 217 -24.52 1.65 -21.84
N GLN A 218 -23.59 2.17 -21.04
CA GLN A 218 -22.44 1.41 -20.58
C GLN A 218 -22.83 0.31 -19.58
N VAL A 219 -23.84 0.51 -18.74
CA VAL A 219 -24.38 -0.56 -17.87
C VAL A 219 -24.89 -1.73 -18.70
N GLN A 220 -25.67 -1.46 -19.74
CA GLN A 220 -26.19 -2.49 -20.64
C GLN A 220 -25.05 -3.21 -21.38
N SER A 221 -24.10 -2.44 -21.91
CA SER A 221 -22.94 -2.99 -22.62
C SER A 221 -22.10 -3.90 -21.72
N LEU A 222 -21.90 -3.52 -20.46
CA LEU A 222 -21.20 -4.34 -19.48
C LEU A 222 -21.99 -5.61 -19.13
N HIS A 223 -23.31 -5.53 -18.97
CA HIS A 223 -24.14 -6.71 -18.72
C HIS A 223 -24.05 -7.73 -19.85
N SER A 224 -24.27 -7.30 -21.09
CA SER A 224 -24.20 -8.17 -22.26
C SER A 224 -22.84 -8.86 -22.36
N LEU A 225 -21.76 -8.13 -22.08
CA LEU A 225 -20.41 -8.68 -22.04
C LEU A 225 -20.24 -9.74 -20.94
N LEU A 226 -20.84 -9.53 -19.76
CA LEU A 226 -20.80 -10.50 -18.66
C LEU A 226 -21.63 -11.74 -18.97
N GLU A 227 -22.78 -11.61 -19.62
CA GLU A 227 -23.59 -12.73 -20.10
C GLU A 227 -22.84 -13.55 -21.14
N GLU A 228 -22.28 -12.89 -22.15
CA GLU A 228 -21.47 -13.51 -23.20
C GLU A 228 -20.31 -14.31 -22.61
N LYS A 229 -19.59 -13.72 -21.65
CA LYS A 229 -18.46 -14.38 -20.96
C LYS A 229 -18.91 -15.37 -19.88
N ARG A 230 -20.22 -15.53 -19.62
CA ARG A 230 -20.80 -16.36 -18.53
C ARG A 230 -20.24 -16.01 -17.15
N ARG A 231 -20.08 -14.71 -16.88
CA ARG A 231 -19.48 -14.13 -15.67
C ARG A 231 -20.42 -13.23 -14.88
N VAL A 232 -21.72 -13.24 -15.18
CA VAL A 232 -22.72 -12.48 -14.42
C VAL A 232 -22.63 -12.86 -12.94
N PRO A 233 -22.29 -11.93 -12.04
CA PRO A 233 -22.26 -12.21 -10.61
C PRO A 233 -23.67 -12.52 -10.11
N ASP A 234 -23.85 -13.67 -9.44
CA ASP A 234 -25.08 -13.94 -8.70
C ASP A 234 -25.14 -13.03 -7.46
N ASN A 235 -25.75 -11.85 -7.63
CA ASN A 235 -25.86 -10.85 -6.58
C ASN A 235 -27.18 -10.05 -6.72
N PRO A 236 -28.07 -10.08 -5.72
CA PRO A 236 -29.34 -9.33 -5.75
C PRO A 236 -29.19 -7.82 -5.99
N LYS A 237 -28.09 -7.22 -5.53
CA LYS A 237 -27.79 -5.79 -5.75
C LYS A 237 -27.56 -5.49 -7.23
N LEU A 238 -26.93 -6.42 -7.96
CA LEU A 238 -26.70 -6.30 -9.40
C LEU A 238 -28.04 -6.34 -10.16
N TYR A 239 -28.94 -7.26 -9.80
CA TYR A 239 -30.31 -7.30 -10.35
C TYR A 239 -31.10 -6.02 -10.04
N THR A 240 -30.92 -5.46 -8.85
CA THR A 240 -31.54 -4.17 -8.48
C THR A 240 -31.02 -3.04 -9.37
N MET A 241 -29.69 -2.95 -9.57
CA MET A 241 -29.09 -1.96 -10.48
C MET A 241 -29.59 -2.13 -11.93
N TYR A 242 -29.77 -3.37 -12.40
CA TYR A 242 -30.37 -3.64 -13.71
C TYR A 242 -31.84 -3.24 -13.81
N SER A 243 -32.62 -3.48 -12.77
CA SER A 243 -34.04 -3.09 -12.76
C SER A 243 -34.21 -1.57 -12.82
N MET A 244 -33.33 -0.80 -12.17
CA MET A 244 -33.30 0.66 -12.26
C MET A 244 -33.01 1.16 -13.68
N TYR A 245 -32.17 0.43 -14.43
CA TYR A 245 -31.93 0.68 -15.85
C TYR A 245 -33.17 0.38 -16.71
N LEU A 246 -33.76 -0.81 -16.57
CA LEU A 246 -34.92 -1.25 -17.36
C LEU A 246 -36.13 -0.33 -17.17
N GLN A 247 -36.28 0.25 -15.97
CA GLN A 247 -37.34 1.20 -15.68
C GLN A 247 -37.11 2.55 -16.39
N LYS A 248 -35.89 3.09 -16.37
CA LYS A 248 -35.56 4.34 -17.07
C LYS A 248 -35.57 4.24 -18.60
N ALA A 249 -35.15 3.10 -19.15
CA ALA A 249 -35.24 2.85 -20.59
C ALA A 249 -36.70 2.84 -21.07
N ARG A 250 -37.65 2.43 -20.21
CA ARG A 250 -39.09 2.56 -20.47
C ARG A 250 -39.57 4.00 -20.33
N ASP A 251 -39.22 4.66 -19.23
CA ASP A 251 -39.65 6.04 -18.96
C ASP A 251 -39.15 7.06 -19.99
N GLY A 252 -37.99 6.81 -20.62
CA GLY A 252 -37.44 7.66 -21.69
C GLY A 252 -38.16 7.49 -23.04
N VAL A 253 -38.69 6.30 -23.33
CA VAL A 253 -39.48 6.01 -24.54
C VAL A 253 -40.87 6.65 -24.46
N ASP A 254 -41.44 6.76 -23.25
CA ASP A 254 -42.75 7.38 -23.02
C ASP A 254 -42.71 8.92 -22.97
N SER A 255 -41.53 9.55 -23.08
CA SER A 255 -41.35 11.01 -23.01
C SER A 255 -41.06 11.71 -24.35
N GLU A 256 -41.05 10.95 -25.45
CA GLU A 256 -40.89 11.45 -26.83
C GLU A 256 -42.20 11.41 -27.65
N GLU A 257 -43.37 11.28 -27.02
CA GLU A 257 -44.70 11.52 -27.63
C GLU A 257 -45.30 12.88 -27.22
#